data_AF-A0A0N4VH12-F1
#
_entry.id   AF-A0A0N4VH12-F1
#
_cell.length_a   1.000
_cell.length_b   1.000
_cell.length_c   1.000
_cell.angle_alpha   90.00
_cell.angle_beta   90.00
_cell.angle_gamma   90.00
#
_symmetry.space_group_name_H-M   'P 1'
#
loop_
_entity.id
_entity.type
_entity.pdbx_description
1 polymer ?
#
loop_
_entity_poly.entity_id
_entity_poly.type
_entity_poly.pdbx_seq_one_letter_code
_entity_poly.pdbx_strand_id
1 'polypeptide(L)'
;MFSTETMMTAMTSAMSAVPRRSSRRLSDFSDIAYLTVAFDGFSLTEKQKQLIKVGYKKWCENATETVGEWVYQYIFQKFPSMKMKFDKNPELLSDHERKITDIVEMAVESVDSLDDSLGSFLVSYPSEGKFLGEPDGFDRAYWEVVSEALCQLSRQFPIKTHKSDTILAWRIVILFIMNKIEYGFRLEKKRDSNSE
;
A
#
# COMPACT_ATOMS: atom_id res chain seq x y z
N MET A 1 5.02 15.39 60.81
CA MET A 1 3.84 15.80 60.01
C MET A 1 4.35 16.06 58.61
N PHE A 2 4.03 15.19 57.65
CA PHE A 2 4.51 15.31 56.26
C PHE A 2 3.72 16.36 55.48
N SER A 3 4.39 17.12 54.61
CA SER A 3 3.88 17.52 53.29
C SER A 3 5.07 18.01 52.44
N THR A 4 5.55 17.23 51.47
CA THR A 4 5.10 17.23 50.05
C THR A 4 5.20 18.57 49.33
N GLU A 5 6.26 19.36 49.58
CA GLU A 5 6.58 20.52 48.73
C GLU A 5 7.94 20.42 48.01
N THR A 6 8.85 19.55 48.44
CA THR A 6 10.17 19.40 47.78
C THR A 6 10.15 18.47 46.55
N MET A 7 8.98 18.02 46.10
CA MET A 7 8.85 17.10 44.95
C MET A 7 7.94 17.62 43.83
N MET A 8 7.71 18.93 43.76
CA MET A 8 6.92 19.57 42.69
C MET A 8 7.57 20.85 42.15
N THR A 9 8.86 20.80 41.81
CA THR A 9 9.51 21.92 41.08
C THR A 9 10.51 21.46 40.01
N ALA A 10 10.40 20.20 39.58
CA ALA A 10 11.13 19.65 38.44
C ALA A 10 10.24 19.34 37.23
N MET A 11 9.07 19.99 37.11
CA MET A 11 8.11 19.73 36.01
C MET A 11 7.61 20.98 35.28
N THR A 12 8.34 22.11 35.33
CA THR A 12 7.87 23.36 34.69
C THR A 12 8.97 24.10 33.94
N SER A 13 9.83 23.38 33.20
CA SER A 13 10.79 23.99 32.26
C SER A 13 11.01 23.15 31.00
N ALA A 14 9.91 22.68 30.40
CA ALA A 14 9.92 22.13 29.04
C ALA A 14 8.95 22.88 28.09
N MET A 15 8.59 24.12 28.43
CA MET A 15 8.03 25.07 27.48
C MET A 15 9.19 25.80 26.79
N SER A 16 9.68 25.25 25.68
CA SER A 16 10.23 25.99 24.53
C SER A 16 11.11 25.08 23.68
N ALA A 17 10.48 24.19 22.92
CA ALA A 17 11.04 23.67 21.68
C ALA A 17 9.88 23.34 20.74
N VAL A 18 9.08 24.35 20.39
CA VAL A 18 8.20 24.24 19.23
C VAL A 18 9.11 24.29 18.00
N PRO A 19 9.27 23.21 17.21
CA PRO A 19 10.00 23.31 15.97
C PRO A 19 9.17 24.18 15.02
N ARG A 20 9.74 25.33 14.65
CA ARG A 20 9.21 26.20 13.61
C ARG A 20 8.92 25.38 12.35
N ARG A 21 7.73 25.58 11.79
CA ARG A 21 7.31 25.04 10.49
C ARG A 21 8.34 25.41 9.42
N SER A 22 9.20 24.47 9.07
CA SER A 22 9.92 24.47 7.80
C SER A 22 10.35 23.06 7.45
N SER A 23 9.43 22.31 6.85
CA SER A 23 9.79 21.35 5.80
C SER A 23 8.51 20.97 5.08
N ARG A 24 8.54 21.04 3.74
CA ARG A 24 7.49 20.49 2.87
C ARG A 24 7.40 19.00 3.18
N ARG A 25 6.45 18.64 4.04
CA ARG A 25 6.17 17.25 4.40
C ARG A 25 5.72 16.53 3.14
N LEU A 26 6.50 15.52 2.76
CA LEU A 26 6.00 14.33 2.08
C LEU A 26 4.65 13.97 2.72
N SER A 27 3.62 13.85 1.89
CA SER A 27 2.22 13.64 2.29
C SER A 27 2.12 12.81 3.56
N ASP A 28 1.45 13.33 4.60
CA ASP A 28 1.38 12.72 5.93
C ASP A 28 1.00 11.21 5.86
N PHE A 29 2.02 10.36 5.80
CA PHE A 29 1.96 8.92 6.07
C PHE A 29 1.88 8.66 7.59
N SER A 30 1.56 9.68 8.41
CA SER A 30 1.42 9.54 9.87
C SER A 30 0.35 8.52 10.24
N ASP A 31 -0.73 8.48 9.47
CA ASP A 31 -1.80 7.49 9.65
C ASP A 31 -1.32 6.10 9.24
N ILE A 32 -0.38 6.02 8.30
CA ILE A 32 0.21 4.76 7.83
C ILE A 32 1.25 4.26 8.83
N ALA A 33 2.07 5.12 9.43
CA ALA A 33 3.02 4.72 10.48
C ALA A 33 2.31 4.05 11.69
N TYR A 34 1.09 4.50 12.05
CA TYR A 34 0.26 3.83 13.04
C TYR A 34 -0.27 2.46 12.54
N LEU A 35 -0.55 2.33 11.25
CA LEU A 35 -0.98 1.07 10.62
C LEU A 35 0.17 0.07 10.42
N THR A 36 1.40 0.53 10.14
CA THR A 36 2.57 -0.34 9.90
C THR A 36 3.10 -0.99 11.17
N VAL A 37 2.91 -0.38 12.35
CA VAL A 37 3.25 -0.98 13.65
C VAL A 37 2.32 -2.15 14.01
N ALA A 38 1.18 -2.27 13.33
CA ALA A 38 0.08 -3.17 13.67
C ALA A 38 -0.18 -4.22 12.58
N PHE A 39 0.90 -4.78 12.01
CA PHE A 39 0.78 -5.94 11.13
C PHE A 39 0.37 -7.24 11.86
N ASP A 40 0.21 -7.18 13.20
CA ASP A 40 -0.28 -8.24 14.09
C ASP A 40 -1.75 -8.03 14.54
N GLY A 41 -2.66 -7.49 13.72
CA GLY A 41 -4.06 -7.40 14.19
C GLY A 41 -5.10 -6.62 13.38
N PHE A 42 -4.78 -6.02 12.24
CA PHE A 42 -5.82 -5.36 11.45
C PHE A 42 -6.63 -6.36 10.61
N SER A 43 -7.80 -6.74 11.12
CA SER A 43 -8.86 -7.39 10.34
C SER A 43 -9.82 -6.35 9.79
N LEU A 44 -10.24 -6.54 8.53
CA LEU A 44 -11.35 -5.76 7.98
C LEU A 44 -12.65 -6.20 8.67
N THR A 45 -13.41 -5.25 9.19
CA THR A 45 -14.77 -5.53 9.66
C THR A 45 -15.65 -6.02 8.50
N GLU A 46 -16.69 -6.81 8.77
CA GLU A 46 -17.63 -7.25 7.73
C GLU A 46 -18.19 -6.08 6.91
N LYS A 47 -18.49 -4.95 7.57
CA LYS A 47 -18.91 -3.72 6.90
C LYS A 47 -17.85 -3.21 5.92
N GLN A 48 -16.58 -3.16 6.33
CA GLN A 48 -15.48 -2.68 5.49
C GLN A 48 -15.23 -3.60 4.28
N LYS A 49 -15.30 -4.91 4.48
CA LYS A 49 -15.21 -5.89 3.39
C LYS A 49 -16.30 -5.66 2.35
N GLN A 50 -17.55 -5.48 2.80
CA GLN A 50 -18.67 -5.17 1.90
C GLN A 50 -18.50 -3.84 1.18
N LEU A 51 -18.00 -2.80 1.87
CA LEU A 51 -17.72 -1.50 1.26
C LEU A 51 -16.67 -1.59 0.15
N ILE A 52 -15.63 -2.42 0.33
CA ILE A 52 -14.61 -2.66 -0.70
C ILE A 52 -15.25 -3.36 -1.91
N LYS A 53 -15.93 -4.50 -1.69
CA LYS A 53 -16.55 -5.28 -2.77
C LYS A 53 -17.52 -4.44 -3.59
N VAL A 54 -18.42 -3.70 -2.93
CA VAL A 54 -19.40 -2.84 -3.60
C VAL A 54 -18.74 -1.65 -4.29
N GLY A 55 -17.77 -1.00 -3.63
CA GLY A 55 -17.08 0.16 -4.16
C GLY A 55 -16.29 -0.15 -5.42
N TYR A 56 -15.50 -1.22 -5.36
CA TYR A 56 -14.72 -1.71 -6.47
C TYR A 56 -15.61 -2.15 -7.64
N LYS A 57 -16.61 -3.00 -7.37
CA LYS A 57 -17.56 -3.47 -8.40
C LYS A 57 -18.22 -2.31 -9.14
N LYS A 58 -18.74 -1.32 -8.41
CA LYS A 58 -19.37 -0.15 -9.01
C LYS A 58 -18.40 0.71 -9.80
N TRP A 59 -17.13 0.78 -9.38
CA TRP A 59 -16.12 1.47 -10.16
C TRP A 59 -15.89 0.72 -11.48
N CYS A 60 -15.69 -0.61 -11.46
CA CYS A 60 -15.53 -1.42 -12.67
C CYS A 60 -16.71 -1.32 -13.63
N GLU A 61 -17.95 -1.26 -13.12
CA GLU A 61 -19.17 -1.10 -13.95
C GLU A 61 -19.22 0.24 -14.71
N ASN A 62 -18.52 1.27 -14.22
CA ASN A 62 -18.51 2.61 -14.83
C ASN A 62 -17.18 2.98 -15.50
N ALA A 63 -16.10 2.25 -15.21
CA ALA A 63 -14.78 2.50 -15.74
C ALA A 63 -14.67 1.98 -17.18
N THR A 64 -13.95 2.71 -18.02
CA THR A 64 -13.60 2.27 -19.39
C THR A 64 -12.24 1.57 -19.44
N GLU A 65 -11.58 1.47 -18.29
CA GLU A 65 -10.22 1.00 -18.12
C GLU A 65 -10.14 0.05 -16.93
N THR A 66 -9.16 -0.85 -16.98
CA THR A 66 -8.77 -1.76 -15.90
C THR A 66 -8.04 -1.01 -14.78
N VAL A 67 -7.88 -1.67 -13.64
CA VAL A 67 -7.10 -1.11 -12.52
C VAL A 67 -5.66 -0.83 -12.93
N GLY A 68 -5.05 -1.78 -13.65
CA GLY A 68 -3.69 -1.65 -14.12
C GLY A 68 -3.50 -0.42 -15.00
N GLU A 69 -4.35 -0.28 -16.02
CA GLU A 69 -4.32 0.88 -16.92
C GLU A 69 -4.48 2.19 -16.14
N TRP A 70 -5.46 2.27 -15.23
CA TRP A 70 -5.66 3.46 -14.39
C TRP A 70 -4.44 3.78 -13.53
N VAL A 71 -3.84 2.76 -12.91
CA VAL A 71 -2.64 2.89 -12.08
C VAL A 71 -1.48 3.44 -12.91
N TYR A 72 -1.25 2.90 -14.09
CA TYR A 72 -0.15 3.33 -14.95
C TYR A 72 -0.36 4.73 -15.52
N GLN A 73 -1.60 5.10 -15.88
CA GLN A 73 -1.93 6.47 -16.24
C GLN A 73 -1.62 7.45 -15.10
N TYR A 74 -2.00 7.12 -13.86
CA TYR A 74 -1.66 7.93 -12.69
C TYR A 74 -0.14 8.02 -12.49
N ILE A 75 0.57 6.89 -12.57
CA ILE A 75 2.02 6.82 -12.40
C ILE A 75 2.73 7.67 -13.45
N PHE A 76 2.35 7.59 -14.71
CA PHE A 76 3.00 8.33 -15.79
C PHE A 76 2.76 9.83 -15.71
N GLN A 77 1.61 10.26 -15.19
CA GLN A 77 1.34 11.66 -14.92
C GLN A 77 2.17 12.18 -13.74
N LYS A 78 2.33 11.38 -12.69
CA LYS A 78 2.98 11.81 -11.43
C LYS A 78 4.49 11.58 -11.39
N PHE A 79 4.97 10.52 -12.03
CA PHE A 79 6.36 10.05 -12.05
C PHE A 79 6.83 9.84 -13.49
N PRO A 80 7.14 10.92 -14.25
CA PRO A 80 7.54 10.81 -15.66
C PRO A 80 8.77 9.94 -15.91
N SER A 81 9.65 9.79 -14.91
CA SER A 81 10.82 8.90 -14.97
C SER A 81 10.43 7.43 -15.12
N MET A 82 9.30 7.01 -14.54
CA MET A 82 8.78 5.66 -14.71
C MET A 82 8.25 5.44 -16.13
N LYS A 83 7.59 6.44 -16.72
CA LYS A 83 7.12 6.38 -18.10
C LYS A 83 8.25 6.05 -19.08
N MET A 84 9.40 6.70 -18.94
CA MET A 84 10.57 6.45 -19.80
C MET A 84 11.10 5.00 -19.75
N LYS A 85 10.84 4.26 -18.66
CA LYS A 85 11.20 2.83 -18.55
C LYS A 85 10.29 1.96 -19.44
N PHE A 86 9.00 2.27 -19.49
CA PHE A 86 8.01 1.52 -20.25
C PHE A 86 7.90 1.94 -21.71
N ASP A 87 8.25 3.18 -22.06
CA ASP A 87 8.27 3.66 -23.45
C ASP A 87 9.21 2.81 -24.35
N LYS A 88 10.21 2.15 -23.76
CA LYS A 88 11.15 1.28 -24.47
C LYS A 88 10.64 -0.16 -24.64
N ASN A 89 9.67 -0.58 -23.84
CA ASN A 89 9.15 -1.95 -23.77
C ASN A 89 7.62 -1.93 -23.56
N PRO A 90 6.82 -1.71 -24.62
CA PRO A 90 5.36 -1.62 -24.51
C PRO A 90 4.69 -2.95 -24.12
N GLU A 91 5.28 -4.10 -24.50
CA GLU A 91 4.77 -5.42 -24.07
C GLU A 91 4.87 -5.59 -22.55
N LEU A 92 5.96 -5.11 -21.98
CA LEU A 92 6.18 -5.10 -20.53
C LEU A 92 5.06 -4.32 -19.82
N LEU A 93 4.69 -3.14 -20.33
CA LEU A 93 3.59 -2.35 -19.76
C LEU A 93 2.28 -3.16 -19.68
N SER A 94 1.87 -3.78 -20.79
CA SER A 94 0.64 -4.58 -20.84
C SER A 94 0.66 -5.74 -19.84
N ASP A 95 1.79 -6.43 -19.70
CA ASP A 95 1.94 -7.52 -18.72
C ASP A 95 1.78 -7.01 -17.29
N HIS A 96 2.24 -5.79 -17.01
CA HIS A 96 2.16 -5.22 -15.68
C HIS A 96 0.83 -4.60 -15.34
N GLU A 97 0.16 -3.97 -16.30
CA GLU A 97 -1.22 -3.56 -16.15
C GLU A 97 -2.09 -4.79 -15.82
N ARG A 98 -1.89 -5.91 -16.51
CA ARG A 98 -2.57 -7.16 -16.21
C ARG A 98 -2.25 -7.68 -14.82
N LYS A 99 -0.96 -7.81 -14.45
CA LYS A 99 -0.55 -8.31 -13.12
C LYS A 99 -1.14 -7.48 -11.98
N ILE A 100 -1.14 -6.15 -12.09
CA ILE A 100 -1.73 -5.27 -11.06
C ILE A 100 -3.24 -5.47 -10.99
N THR A 101 -3.91 -5.59 -12.14
CA THR A 101 -5.34 -5.86 -12.20
C THR A 101 -5.67 -7.19 -11.51
N ASP A 102 -5.00 -8.26 -11.89
CA ASP A 102 -5.23 -9.60 -11.32
C ASP A 102 -5.01 -9.63 -9.80
N ILE A 103 -3.94 -8.99 -9.31
CA ILE A 103 -3.65 -8.91 -7.87
C ILE A 103 -4.79 -8.21 -7.12
N VAL A 104 -5.27 -7.08 -7.67
CA VAL A 104 -6.33 -6.30 -7.04
C VAL A 104 -7.66 -7.03 -7.08
N GLU A 105 -8.01 -7.65 -8.21
CA GLU A 105 -9.21 -8.46 -8.35
C GLU A 105 -9.21 -9.63 -7.38
N MET A 106 -8.13 -10.40 -7.34
CA MET A 106 -7.98 -11.49 -6.36
C MET A 106 -8.12 -10.97 -4.93
N ALA A 107 -7.49 -9.84 -4.58
CA ALA A 107 -7.60 -9.27 -3.24
C ALA A 107 -9.03 -8.83 -2.89
N VAL A 108 -9.78 -8.26 -3.83
CA VAL A 108 -11.17 -7.85 -3.59
C VAL A 108 -12.10 -9.06 -3.49
N GLU A 109 -11.95 -10.05 -4.36
CA GLU A 109 -12.74 -11.28 -4.36
C GLU A 109 -12.52 -12.09 -3.07
N SER A 110 -11.25 -12.21 -2.66
CA SER A 110 -10.81 -12.95 -1.48
C SER A 110 -10.66 -12.09 -0.21
N VAL A 111 -11.27 -10.91 -0.15
CA VAL A 111 -11.12 -9.98 0.99
C VAL A 111 -11.52 -10.59 2.35
N ASP A 112 -12.32 -11.66 2.33
CA ASP A 112 -12.71 -12.44 3.51
C ASP A 112 -11.59 -13.32 4.07
N SER A 113 -10.62 -13.70 3.22
CA SER A 113 -9.55 -14.67 3.48
C SER A 113 -8.25 -14.30 2.75
N LEU A 114 -7.85 -13.02 2.81
CA LEU A 114 -6.70 -12.49 2.05
C LEU A 114 -5.41 -13.29 2.22
N ASP A 115 -5.10 -13.68 3.47
CA ASP A 115 -3.87 -14.40 3.78
C ASP A 115 -3.83 -15.79 3.14
N ASP A 116 -4.93 -16.53 3.29
CA ASP A 116 -5.07 -17.89 2.78
C ASP A 116 -5.09 -17.91 1.24
N SER A 117 -5.73 -16.93 0.62
CA SER A 117 -5.93 -16.89 -0.83
C SER A 117 -4.77 -16.26 -1.59
N LEU A 118 -4.17 -15.19 -1.07
CA LEU A 118 -3.24 -14.34 -1.80
C LEU A 118 -1.87 -14.20 -1.12
N GLY A 119 -1.76 -14.56 0.16
CA GLY A 119 -0.54 -14.36 0.95
C GLY A 119 0.68 -15.09 0.36
N SER A 120 0.56 -16.39 0.09
CA SER A 120 1.68 -17.19 -0.46
C SER A 120 2.09 -16.73 -1.85
N PHE A 121 1.11 -16.36 -2.69
CA PHE A 121 1.32 -15.81 -4.02
C PHE A 121 2.16 -14.53 -3.98
N LEU A 122 1.77 -13.56 -3.14
CA LEU A 122 2.47 -12.28 -3.00
C LEU A 122 3.86 -12.41 -2.37
N VAL A 123 4.03 -13.31 -1.40
CA VAL A 123 5.35 -13.57 -0.79
C VAL A 123 6.31 -14.19 -1.81
N SER A 124 5.79 -14.98 -2.75
CA SER A 124 6.59 -15.60 -3.81
C SER A 124 6.98 -14.65 -4.93
N TYR A 125 6.47 -13.40 -4.91
CA TYR A 125 6.71 -12.39 -5.94
C TYR A 125 8.19 -12.19 -6.28
N PRO A 126 9.09 -11.99 -5.28
CA PRO A 126 10.48 -11.63 -5.56
C PRO A 126 11.39 -12.81 -5.88
N SER A 127 10.90 -14.06 -5.78
CA SER A 127 11.75 -15.22 -5.99
C SER A 127 12.03 -15.44 -7.49
N GLU A 128 13.30 -15.69 -7.83
CA GLU A 128 13.73 -15.99 -9.19
C GLU A 128 12.95 -17.18 -9.80
N GLY A 129 12.59 -17.08 -11.09
CA GLY A 129 11.95 -18.16 -11.84
C GLY A 129 10.48 -18.47 -11.52
N LYS A 130 9.80 -17.64 -10.71
CA LYS A 130 8.37 -17.83 -10.37
C LYS A 130 7.42 -16.98 -11.23
N PHE A 131 6.12 -17.28 -11.13
CA PHE A 131 4.99 -16.71 -11.89
C PHE A 131 4.97 -15.17 -11.97
N LEU A 132 5.61 -14.49 -11.01
CA LEU A 132 5.68 -13.03 -10.91
C LEU A 132 7.11 -12.46 -10.96
N GLY A 133 8.12 -13.34 -11.13
CA GLY A 133 9.54 -13.02 -10.98
C GLY A 133 9.97 -11.81 -11.81
N GLU A 134 10.96 -11.08 -11.29
CA GLU A 134 11.42 -9.77 -11.79
C GLU A 134 11.65 -9.77 -13.31
N PRO A 135 10.77 -9.17 -14.12
CA PRO A 135 11.28 -8.52 -15.32
C PRO A 135 11.96 -7.22 -14.89
N ASP A 136 13.00 -6.80 -15.62
CA ASP A 136 13.75 -5.58 -15.36
C ASP A 136 12.81 -4.40 -14.95
N GLY A 137 12.90 -3.97 -13.69
CA GLY A 137 12.20 -2.77 -13.20
C GLY A 137 11.12 -2.95 -12.13
N PHE A 138 11.02 -4.12 -11.49
CA PHE A 138 9.98 -4.48 -10.48
C PHE A 138 10.48 -4.58 -9.03
N ASP A 139 11.45 -3.72 -8.72
CA ASP A 139 12.05 -3.63 -7.40
C ASP A 139 11.10 -3.01 -6.34
N ARG A 140 11.63 -2.82 -5.14
CA ARG A 140 10.88 -2.15 -4.05
C ARG A 140 10.42 -0.73 -4.45
N ALA A 141 11.24 0.01 -5.19
CA ALA A 141 10.91 1.38 -5.59
C ALA A 141 9.75 1.42 -6.59
N TYR A 142 9.65 0.41 -7.47
CA TYR A 142 8.48 0.22 -8.30
C TYR A 142 7.21 0.04 -7.47
N TRP A 143 7.24 -0.87 -6.49
CA TRP A 143 6.07 -1.18 -5.67
C TRP A 143 5.67 -0.01 -4.74
N GLU A 144 6.62 0.81 -4.30
CA GLU A 144 6.32 2.07 -3.59
C GLU A 144 5.42 2.99 -4.45
N VAL A 145 5.79 3.20 -5.72
CA VAL A 145 5.04 4.04 -6.67
C VAL A 145 3.66 3.46 -6.98
N VAL A 146 3.58 2.14 -7.18
CA VAL A 146 2.30 1.43 -7.38
C VAL A 146 1.40 1.55 -6.17
N SER A 147 1.93 1.36 -4.95
CA SER A 147 1.15 1.45 -3.72
C SER A 147 0.48 2.82 -3.56
N GLU A 148 1.19 3.87 -3.96
CA GLU A 148 0.67 5.23 -3.92
C GLU A 148 -0.48 5.41 -4.92
N ALA A 149 -0.30 4.93 -6.16
CA ALA A 149 -1.33 4.96 -7.18
C ALA A 149 -2.59 4.19 -6.72
N LEU A 150 -2.42 2.96 -6.23
CA LEU A 150 -3.53 2.15 -5.70
C LEU A 150 -4.24 2.83 -4.53
N CYS A 151 -3.53 3.54 -3.65
CA CYS A 151 -4.15 4.33 -2.60
C CYS A 151 -5.05 5.46 -3.16
N GLN A 152 -4.71 6.03 -4.31
CA GLN A 152 -5.53 7.05 -4.96
C GLN A 152 -6.76 6.49 -5.66
N LEU A 153 -6.69 5.24 -6.18
CA LEU A 153 -7.79 4.61 -6.90
C LEU A 153 -9.10 4.62 -6.11
N SER A 154 -9.04 4.36 -4.79
CA SER A 154 -10.22 4.38 -3.90
C SER A 154 -11.03 5.69 -3.94
N ARG A 155 -10.42 6.80 -4.37
CA ARG A 155 -11.10 8.10 -4.51
C ARG A 155 -12.04 8.13 -5.72
N GLN A 156 -11.84 7.24 -6.68
CA GLN A 156 -12.67 7.05 -7.87
C GLN A 156 -13.91 6.19 -7.60
N PHE A 157 -13.97 5.50 -6.46
CA PHE A 157 -15.13 4.67 -6.14
C PHE A 157 -16.36 5.55 -5.97
N PRO A 158 -17.48 5.25 -6.67
CA PRO A 158 -18.68 6.10 -6.67
C PRO A 158 -19.52 5.90 -5.40
N ILE A 159 -18.89 6.08 -4.23
CA ILE A 159 -19.54 5.92 -2.92
C ILE A 159 -19.60 7.28 -2.22
N LYS A 160 -20.82 7.83 -2.10
CA LYS A 160 -21.06 9.12 -1.44
C LYS A 160 -21.13 9.00 0.09
N THR A 161 -21.73 7.92 0.59
CA THR A 161 -21.83 7.62 2.04
C THR A 161 -20.65 6.76 2.48
N HIS A 162 -20.16 6.89 3.71
CA HIS A 162 -19.04 6.07 4.21
C HIS A 162 -17.73 6.16 3.40
N LYS A 163 -17.53 7.23 2.62
CA LYS A 163 -16.33 7.42 1.80
C LYS A 163 -15.02 7.25 2.59
N SER A 164 -14.96 7.79 3.80
CA SER A 164 -13.78 7.65 4.67
C SER A 164 -13.54 6.18 5.06
N ASP A 165 -14.59 5.45 5.46
CA ASP A 165 -14.50 4.03 5.84
C ASP A 165 -14.04 3.18 4.65
N THR A 166 -14.56 3.45 3.45
CA THR A 166 -14.16 2.77 2.21
C THR A 166 -12.71 3.02 1.87
N ILE A 167 -12.24 4.28 1.93
CA ILE A 167 -10.84 4.62 1.64
C ILE A 167 -9.91 3.94 2.67
N LEU A 168 -10.28 3.95 3.95
CA LEU A 168 -9.50 3.29 4.99
C LEU A 168 -9.44 1.77 4.76
N ALA A 169 -10.59 1.14 4.49
CA ALA A 169 -10.69 -0.28 4.20
C ALA A 169 -9.82 -0.66 2.98
N TRP A 170 -9.90 0.12 1.91
CA TRP A 170 -9.07 -0.07 0.72
C TRP A 170 -7.57 0.02 1.05
N ARG A 171 -7.16 1.03 1.82
CA ARG A 171 -5.76 1.19 2.25
C ARG A 171 -5.27 0.00 3.06
N ILE A 172 -6.11 -0.62 3.89
CA ILE A 172 -5.75 -1.86 4.61
C ILE A 172 -5.46 -3.00 3.61
N VAL A 173 -6.27 -3.15 2.55
CA VAL A 173 -5.99 -4.14 1.48
C VAL A 173 -4.65 -3.85 0.80
N ILE A 174 -4.38 -2.59 0.44
CA ILE A 174 -3.10 -2.22 -0.20
C ILE A 174 -1.92 -2.47 0.75
N LEU A 175 -2.07 -2.13 2.04
CA LEU A 175 -1.06 -2.43 3.05
C LEU A 175 -0.82 -3.93 3.19
N PHE A 176 -1.86 -4.76 3.16
CA PHE A 176 -1.70 -6.21 3.15
C PHE A 176 -0.85 -6.66 1.97
N ILE A 177 -1.18 -6.21 0.75
CA ILE A 177 -0.45 -6.57 -0.47
C ILE A 177 1.03 -6.20 -0.34
N MET A 178 1.29 -4.94 0.00
CA MET A 178 2.64 -4.38 0.08
C MET A 178 3.50 -5.07 1.13
N ASN A 179 2.95 -5.38 2.30
CA ASN A 179 3.70 -6.04 3.35
C ASN A 179 4.03 -7.50 3.01
N LYS A 180 3.17 -8.21 2.25
CA LYS A 180 3.49 -9.56 1.77
C LYS A 180 4.59 -9.56 0.73
N ILE A 181 4.55 -8.63 -0.21
CA ILE A 181 5.62 -8.46 -1.21
C ILE A 181 6.94 -8.08 -0.52
N GLU A 182 6.90 -7.10 0.39
CA GLU A 182 8.07 -6.67 1.18
C GLU A 182 8.64 -7.81 2.04
N TYR A 183 7.77 -8.66 2.61
CA TYR A 183 8.22 -9.86 3.32
C TYR A 183 8.94 -10.83 2.37
N GLY A 184 8.41 -11.04 1.16
CA GLY A 184 9.10 -11.79 0.10
C GLY A 184 10.50 -11.25 -0.17
N PHE A 185 10.65 -9.92 -0.31
CA PHE A 185 11.95 -9.31 -0.61
C PHE A 185 12.93 -9.47 0.56
N ARG A 186 12.45 -9.50 1.80
CA ARG A 186 13.29 -9.77 2.97
C ARG A 186 13.73 -11.23 3.04
N LEU A 187 12.89 -12.17 2.61
CA LEU A 187 13.25 -13.58 2.56
C LEU A 187 14.33 -13.85 1.51
N GLU A 188 14.21 -13.25 0.33
CA GLU A 188 15.18 -13.42 -0.74
C GLU A 188 16.55 -12.87 -0.32
N LYS A 189 16.60 -11.63 0.20
CA LYS A 189 17.84 -11.04 0.73
C LYS A 189 18.53 -11.92 1.79
N LYS A 190 17.76 -12.59 2.65
CA LYS A 190 18.29 -13.51 3.67
C LYS A 190 18.86 -14.78 3.03
N ARG A 191 18.31 -15.27 1.92
CA ARG A 191 18.82 -16.44 1.20
C ARG A 191 20.15 -16.12 0.53
N ASP A 192 20.23 -14.97 -0.13
CA ASP A 192 21.45 -14.52 -0.80
C ASP A 192 22.60 -14.37 0.20
N SER A 193 22.33 -13.73 1.34
CA SER A 193 23.31 -13.56 2.43
C SER A 193 23.78 -14.87 3.10
N ASN A 194 23.03 -15.96 2.93
CA ASN A 194 23.37 -17.29 3.47
C ASN A 194 24.01 -18.20 2.41
N SER A 195 24.07 -17.76 1.16
CA SER A 195 24.63 -18.50 0.02
C SER A 195 26.04 -18.03 -0.36
N GLU A 196 26.50 -16.92 0.24
CA GLU A 196 27.88 -16.41 0.26
C GLU A 196 28.68 -16.95 1.46
#